data_AF-A0A962ALM1-F1
#
_entry.id   AF-A0A962ALM1-F1
#
_cell.length_a   1.000
_cell.length_b   1.000
_cell.length_c   1.000
_cell.angle_alpha   90.00
_cell.angle_beta   90.00
_cell.angle_gamma   90.00
#
_symmetry.space_group_name_H-M   'P 1'
#
loop_
_entity.id
_entity.type
_entity.pdbx_description
1 polymer ?
#
loop_
_entity_poly.entity_id
_entity_poly.type
_entity_poly.pdbx_seq_one_letter_code
_entity_poly.pdbx_strand_id
1 'polypeptide(L)'
;MDGLRAFLSENAAASLAIGGLVIGIFFGFAVQRTNFCTMGGISDMLTFGDTRRFRAWIFATAVAIVGAQALAAAGVVDLAKSMYMSATLDWSGALIGGLMFGFGMCFAGGCASRNLVRAGSGDLRSLFVVILMG
;
A
#
# COMPACT_ATOMS: atom_id res chain seq x y z
N MET A 1 10.50 -19.02 -18.24
CA MET A 1 9.70 -17.85 -17.79
C MET A 1 8.86 -17.26 -18.92
N ASP A 2 9.08 -17.66 -20.17
CA ASP A 2 8.23 -17.31 -21.32
C ASP A 2 6.88 -18.04 -21.31
N GLY A 3 6.81 -19.23 -20.70
CA GLY A 3 5.55 -19.96 -20.50
C GLY A 3 4.55 -19.23 -19.60
N LEU A 4 5.01 -18.52 -18.57
CA LEU A 4 4.12 -17.74 -17.68
C LEU A 4 3.55 -16.52 -18.44
N ARG A 5 4.35 -15.92 -19.34
CA ARG A 5 3.93 -14.81 -20.22
C ARG A 5 2.93 -15.26 -21.29
N ALA A 6 3.05 -16.48 -21.81
CA ALA A 6 2.09 -17.07 -22.76
C ALA A 6 0.73 -17.40 -22.10
N PHE A 7 0.73 -17.94 -20.87
CA PHE A 7 -0.51 -18.16 -20.11
C PHE A 7 -1.17 -16.84 -19.64
N LEU A 8 -0.38 -15.78 -19.40
CA LEU A 8 -0.88 -14.44 -19.05
C LEU A 8 -1.59 -13.74 -20.22
N SER A 9 -1.27 -14.03 -21.49
CA SER A 9 -1.90 -13.35 -22.64
C SER A 9 -3.23 -13.95 -23.09
N GLU A 10 -3.47 -15.24 -22.85
CA GLU A 10 -4.75 -15.89 -23.19
C GLU A 10 -5.89 -15.52 -22.20
N ASN A 11 -5.55 -15.21 -20.94
CA ASN A 11 -6.53 -14.91 -19.89
C ASN A 11 -6.01 -13.79 -18.94
N ALA A 12 -5.61 -12.66 -19.54
CA ALA A 12 -4.99 -11.54 -18.83
C ALA A 12 -5.84 -11.01 -17.67
N ALA A 13 -7.15 -10.85 -17.88
CA ALA A 13 -8.04 -10.34 -16.85
C ALA A 13 -8.18 -11.29 -15.64
N ALA A 14 -8.29 -12.60 -15.88
CA ALA A 14 -8.47 -13.59 -14.83
C ALA A 14 -7.18 -13.80 -14.01
N SER A 15 -6.03 -13.85 -14.67
CA SER A 15 -4.73 -14.01 -13.99
C SER A 15 -4.37 -12.77 -13.16
N LEU A 16 -4.65 -11.56 -13.65
CA LEU A 16 -4.51 -10.32 -12.88
C LEU A 16 -5.50 -10.26 -11.71
N ALA A 17 -6.75 -10.65 -11.93
CA ALA A 17 -7.77 -10.66 -10.88
C ALA A 17 -7.45 -11.68 -9.77
N ILE A 18 -7.07 -12.91 -10.11
CA ILE A 18 -6.71 -13.95 -9.13
C ILE A 18 -5.41 -13.58 -8.42
N GLY A 19 -4.39 -13.10 -9.14
CA GLY A 19 -3.15 -12.64 -8.54
C GLY A 19 -3.37 -11.48 -7.56
N GLY A 20 -4.16 -10.48 -7.97
CA GLY A 20 -4.54 -9.35 -7.12
C GLY A 20 -5.37 -9.76 -5.91
N LEU A 21 -6.31 -10.70 -6.08
CA LEU A 21 -7.14 -11.22 -4.99
C LEU A 21 -6.29 -11.97 -3.96
N VAL A 22 -5.39 -12.85 -4.40
CA VAL A 22 -4.49 -13.60 -3.50
C VAL A 22 -3.62 -12.63 -2.70
N ILE A 23 -2.94 -11.69 -3.38
CA ILE A 23 -2.10 -10.69 -2.73
C ILE A 23 -2.92 -9.82 -1.77
N GLY A 24 -4.13 -9.40 -2.18
CA GLY A 24 -5.04 -8.60 -1.38
C GLY A 24 -5.51 -9.31 -0.10
N ILE A 25 -5.81 -10.61 -0.18
CA ILE A 25 -6.19 -11.42 1.00
C ILE A 25 -5.03 -11.52 1.99
N PHE A 26 -3.82 -11.84 1.51
CA PHE A 26 -2.64 -11.92 2.38
C PHE A 26 -2.32 -10.57 3.01
N PHE A 27 -2.37 -9.49 2.24
CA PHE A 27 -2.14 -8.14 2.73
C PHE A 27 -3.21 -7.71 3.74
N GLY A 28 -4.49 -7.93 3.44
CA GLY A 28 -5.60 -7.62 4.33
C GLY A 28 -5.50 -8.38 5.66
N PHE A 29 -5.18 -9.67 5.62
CA PHE A 29 -4.95 -10.48 6.82
C PHE A 29 -3.76 -9.96 7.65
N ALA A 30 -2.65 -9.62 7.00
CA ALA A 30 -1.47 -9.08 7.67
C ALA A 30 -1.77 -7.74 8.34
N VAL A 31 -2.47 -6.83 7.65
CA VAL A 31 -2.86 -5.51 8.19
C VAL A 31 -3.84 -5.64 9.35
N GLN A 32 -4.81 -6.57 9.26
CA GLN A 32 -5.78 -6.81 10.33
C GLN A 32 -5.11 -7.35 11.60
N ARG A 33 -4.15 -8.26 11.47
CA ARG A 33 -3.39 -8.83 12.59
C ARG A 33 -2.47 -7.82 13.27
N THR A 34 -1.78 -7.00 12.48
CA THR A 34 -0.72 -6.11 12.98
C THR A 34 -1.19 -4.70 13.31
N ASN A 35 -2.44 -4.35 12.97
CA ASN A 35 -2.97 -2.98 13.08
C ASN A 35 -2.01 -1.94 12.44
N PHE A 36 -1.50 -2.27 11.25
CA PHE A 36 -0.60 -1.39 10.52
C PHE A 36 -1.32 -0.08 10.14
N CYS A 37 -0.87 1.03 10.74
CA CYS A 37 -1.25 2.36 10.30
C CYS A 37 -0.06 3.28 10.54
N THR A 38 0.44 3.92 9.49
CA THR A 38 1.49 4.93 9.54
C THR A 38 1.16 6.05 10.52
N MET A 39 -0.06 6.61 10.41
CA MET A 39 -0.56 7.64 11.32
C MET A 39 -0.67 7.14 12.76
N GLY A 40 -1.16 5.90 12.93
CA GLY A 40 -1.23 5.24 14.24
C GLY A 40 0.16 5.08 14.88
N GLY A 41 1.17 4.64 14.14
CA GLY A 41 2.54 4.46 14.65
C GLY A 41 3.24 5.77 15.01
N ILE A 42 2.97 6.86 14.26
CA ILE A 42 3.48 8.19 14.62
C ILE A 42 2.81 8.68 15.90
N SER A 43 1.48 8.57 16.00
CA SER A 43 0.73 8.99 17.18
C SER A 43 1.10 8.17 18.43
N ASP A 44 1.29 6.86 18.29
CA ASP A 44 1.68 5.94 19.37
C ASP A 44 3.10 6.24 19.88
N MET A 45 4.02 6.58 18.98
CA MET A 45 5.37 6.98 19.33
C MET A 45 5.40 8.32 20.09
N LEU A 46 4.59 9.31 19.70
CA LEU A 46 4.53 10.60 20.38
C LEU A 46 3.73 10.56 21.68
N THR A 47 2.68 9.75 21.76
CA THR A 47 1.73 9.76 22.89
C THR A 47 2.06 8.70 23.95
N PHE A 48 2.44 7.50 23.53
CA PHE A 48 2.64 6.34 24.43
C PHE A 48 4.09 5.82 24.44
N GLY A 49 4.96 6.33 23.55
CA GLY A 49 6.35 5.89 23.44
C GLY A 49 6.53 4.48 22.86
N ASP A 50 5.47 3.83 22.35
CA ASP A 50 5.57 2.52 21.73
C ASP A 50 6.00 2.64 20.26
N THR A 51 7.24 2.24 19.98
CA THR A 51 7.83 2.29 18.63
C THR A 51 7.66 1.00 17.84
N ARG A 52 7.01 -0.04 18.39
CA ARG A 52 6.90 -1.37 17.74
C ARG A 52 6.23 -1.29 16.38
N ARG A 53 5.12 -0.55 16.27
CA ARG A 53 4.35 -0.38 15.03
C ARG A 53 5.14 0.40 13.97
N PHE A 54 5.87 1.43 14.40
CA PHE A 54 6.70 2.24 13.52
C PHE A 54 7.91 1.47 12.98
N ARG A 55 8.59 0.69 13.84
CA ARG A 55 9.71 -0.17 13.42
C ARG A 55 9.28 -1.24 12.42
N ALA A 56 8.12 -1.86 12.65
CA ALA A 56 7.58 -2.84 11.71
C ALA A 56 7.30 -2.19 10.34
N TRP A 57 6.84 -0.93 10.32
CA TRP A 57 6.54 -0.21 9.08
C TRP A 57 7.81 0.09 8.29
N ILE A 58 8.86 0.57 8.96
CA ILE A 58 10.16 0.81 8.33
C ILE A 58 10.73 -0.50 7.76
N PHE A 59 10.64 -1.61 8.51
CA PHE A 59 11.15 -2.90 8.07
C PHE A 59 10.39 -3.43 6.84
N ALA A 60 9.06 -3.30 6.83
CA ALA A 60 8.24 -3.67 5.68
C ALA A 60 8.59 -2.85 4.43
N THR A 61 8.78 -1.53 4.59
CA THR A 61 9.20 -0.64 3.50
C THR A 61 10.60 -1.00 2.99
N ALA A 62 11.55 -1.28 3.88
CA ALA A 62 12.90 -1.69 3.50
C ALA A 62 12.90 -3.01 2.71
N VAL A 63 12.14 -4.01 3.18
CA VAL A 63 11.98 -5.29 2.48
C VAL A 63 11.31 -5.10 1.11
N ALA A 64 10.31 -4.22 1.01
CA ALA A 64 9.66 -3.91 -0.26
C ALA A 64 10.62 -3.26 -1.27
N ILE A 65 11.44 -2.30 -0.83
CA ILE A 65 12.45 -1.65 -1.70
C ILE A 65 13.49 -2.66 -2.17
N VAL A 66 14.07 -3.44 -1.24
CA VAL A 66 15.08 -4.45 -1.59
C VAL A 66 14.50 -5.52 -2.53
N GLY A 67 13.27 -5.98 -2.26
CA GLY A 67 12.57 -6.92 -3.12
C GLY A 67 12.32 -6.36 -4.53
N ALA A 68 11.84 -5.12 -4.63
CA ALA A 68 11.62 -4.47 -5.93
C ALA A 68 12.91 -4.33 -6.73
N GLN A 69 14.01 -3.93 -6.09
CA GLN A 69 15.33 -3.82 -6.74
C GLN A 69 15.89 -5.19 -7.16
N ALA A 70 15.69 -6.23 -6.36
CA ALA A 70 16.09 -7.59 -6.72
C ALA A 70 15.33 -8.12 -7.94
N LEU A 71 14.01 -7.85 -8.02
CA LEU A 71 13.19 -8.22 -9.18
C LEU A 71 13.56 -7.42 -10.44
N ALA A 72 13.97 -6.16 -10.28
CA ALA A 72 14.51 -5.34 -11.36
C ALA A 72 15.82 -5.92 -11.89
N ALA A 73 16.75 -6.28 -10.99
CA ALA A 73 18.04 -6.88 -11.36
C ALA A 73 17.90 -8.26 -12.03
N ALA A 74 16.86 -9.02 -11.68
CA ALA A 74 16.55 -10.31 -12.29
C ALA A 74 15.87 -10.21 -13.68
N GLY A 75 15.61 -9.01 -14.20
CA GLY A 75 15.02 -8.79 -15.53
C GLY A 75 13.55 -9.25 -15.67
N VAL A 76 12.88 -9.53 -14.55
CA VAL A 76 11.48 -10.01 -14.53
C VAL A 76 10.49 -8.85 -14.65
N VAL A 77 10.83 -7.70 -14.07
CA VAL A 77 9.99 -6.50 -14.01
C VAL A 77 10.73 -5.34 -14.68
N ASP A 78 10.14 -4.83 -15.76
CA ASP A 78 10.67 -3.66 -16.46
C ASP A 78 10.17 -2.39 -15.75
N LEU A 79 10.93 -1.91 -14.76
CA LEU A 79 10.59 -0.71 -13.97
C LEU A 79 10.48 0.55 -14.84
N ALA A 80 11.06 0.55 -16.05
CA ALA A 80 10.99 1.66 -16.99
C ALA A 80 9.58 1.91 -17.54
N LYS A 81 8.69 0.89 -17.55
CA LYS A 81 7.26 1.05 -17.87
C LYS A 81 6.38 1.33 -16.65
N SER A 82 6.95 1.35 -15.46
CA SER A 82 6.19 1.55 -14.23
C SER A 82 5.92 3.04 -13.99
N MET A 83 4.67 3.35 -13.65
CA MET A 83 4.20 4.72 -13.34
C MET A 83 5.02 5.38 -12.21
N TYR A 84 5.69 4.59 -11.37
CA TYR A 84 6.54 5.04 -10.28
C TYR A 84 7.87 5.68 -10.73
N MET A 85 8.36 5.36 -11.95
CA MET A 85 9.59 5.96 -12.49
C MET A 85 9.32 7.01 -13.59
N SER A 86 8.11 7.01 -14.15
CA SER A 86 7.69 7.99 -15.19
C SER A 86 7.14 9.31 -14.62
N ALA A 87 7.34 9.58 -13.34
CA ALA A 87 6.97 10.86 -12.75
C ALA A 87 8.05 11.88 -13.11
N THR A 88 7.72 12.85 -13.96
CA THR A 88 8.28 14.20 -13.82
C THR A 88 8.09 14.56 -12.34
N LEU A 89 9.18 14.54 -11.57
CA LEU A 89 9.13 14.85 -10.14
C LEU A 89 8.86 16.36 -10.02
N ASP A 90 7.60 16.75 -10.16
CA ASP A 90 7.14 18.08 -9.82
C ASP A 90 7.20 18.19 -8.30
N TRP A 91 8.31 18.75 -7.81
CA TRP A 91 8.58 18.96 -6.38
C TRP A 91 7.41 19.68 -5.68
N SER A 92 6.78 20.63 -6.39
CA SER A 92 5.59 21.34 -5.92
C SER A 92 4.39 20.39 -5.73
N GLY A 93 4.13 19.52 -6.71
CA GLY A 93 3.04 18.55 -6.66
C GLY A 93 3.23 17.52 -5.55
N ALA A 94 4.45 16.99 -5.39
CA ALA A 94 4.76 16.03 -4.33
C ALA A 94 4.61 16.64 -2.93
N LEU A 95 5.04 17.89 -2.74
CA LEU A 95 4.96 18.58 -1.45
C LEU A 95 3.50 18.92 -1.08
N ILE A 96 2.76 19.52 -2.01
CA ILE A 96 1.36 19.91 -1.79
C ILE A 96 0.47 18.67 -1.63
N GLY A 97 0.64 17.68 -2.50
CA GLY A 97 -0.11 16.42 -2.43
C GLY A 97 0.18 15.64 -1.15
N GLY A 98 1.44 15.57 -0.73
CA GLY A 98 1.83 14.92 0.52
C GLY A 98 1.22 15.59 1.76
N LEU A 99 1.24 16.93 1.81
CA LEU A 99 0.61 17.69 2.90
C LEU A 99 -0.90 17.52 2.93
N MET A 100 -1.59 17.64 1.79
CA MET A 100 -3.04 17.44 1.71
C MET A 100 -3.43 16.01 2.10
N PHE A 101 -2.68 15.01 1.65
CA PHE A 101 -2.91 13.62 2.02
C PHE A 101 -2.69 13.36 3.52
N GLY A 102 -1.63 13.93 4.09
CA GLY A 102 -1.35 13.87 5.52
C GLY A 102 -2.47 14.49 6.35
N PHE A 103 -2.93 15.68 5.96
CA PHE A 103 -4.04 16.36 6.62
C PHE A 103 -5.33 15.52 6.53
N GLY A 104 -5.64 14.97 5.35
CA GLY A 104 -6.77 14.06 5.14
C GLY A 104 -6.74 12.84 6.05
N MET A 105 -5.58 12.21 6.26
CA MET A 105 -5.44 11.06 7.16
C MET A 105 -5.78 11.39 8.62
N CYS A 106 -5.47 12.62 9.08
CA CYS A 106 -5.86 13.08 10.41
C CYS A 106 -7.39 13.20 10.57
N PHE A 107 -8.09 13.75 9.58
CA PHE A 107 -9.56 13.89 9.61
C PHE A 107 -10.28 12.54 9.41
N ALA A 108 -9.73 11.66 8.58
CA ALA A 108 -10.26 10.32 8.33
C ALA A 108 -10.13 9.38 9.54
N GLY A 109 -9.34 9.76 10.57
CA GLY A 109 -9.12 8.95 11.77
C GLY A 109 -8.36 7.65 11.49
N GLY A 110 -7.58 7.59 10.41
CA GLY A 110 -6.87 6.40 9.98
C GLY A 110 -6.20 6.52 8.61
N CYS A 111 -5.37 5.52 8.31
CA CYS A 111 -4.66 5.36 7.06
C CYS A 111 -5.59 4.66 6.04
N ALA A 112 -5.43 4.94 4.75
CA ALA A 112 -6.27 4.35 3.70
C ALA A 112 -6.36 2.81 3.77
N SER A 113 -5.23 2.13 3.95
CA SER A 113 -5.16 0.66 4.08
C SER A 113 -5.93 0.13 5.30
N ARG A 114 -5.86 0.83 6.44
CA ARG A 114 -6.58 0.43 7.66
C ARG A 114 -8.07 0.70 7.54
N ASN A 115 -8.47 1.80 6.91
CA ASN A 115 -9.88 2.10 6.68
C ASN A 115 -10.51 1.10 5.69
N LEU A 116 -9.75 0.62 4.70
CA LEU A 116 -10.21 -0.44 3.81
C LEU A 116 -10.49 -1.75 4.56
N VAL A 117 -9.57 -2.18 5.43
CA VAL A 117 -9.76 -3.38 6.25
C VAL A 117 -10.91 -3.22 7.25
N ARG A 118 -11.06 -2.04 7.87
CA ARG A 118 -12.17 -1.74 8.79
C ARG A 118 -13.53 -1.70 8.10
N ALA A 119 -13.58 -1.20 6.86
CA ALA A 119 -14.78 -1.27 6.04
C ALA A 119 -15.15 -2.74 5.79
N GLY A 120 -14.17 -3.61 5.53
CA GLY A 120 -14.36 -5.06 5.41
C GLY A 120 -14.82 -5.75 6.71
N SER A 121 -14.46 -5.20 7.89
CA SER A 121 -14.89 -5.74 9.19
C SER A 121 -16.25 -5.23 9.68
N GLY A 122 -16.98 -4.42 8.89
CA GLY A 122 -18.33 -3.96 9.22
C GLY A 122 -18.45 -2.57 9.89
N ASP A 123 -17.41 -1.74 9.84
CA ASP A 123 -17.44 -0.38 10.41
C ASP A 123 -18.05 0.61 9.39
N LEU A 124 -19.31 1.03 9.61
CA LEU A 124 -20.04 1.95 8.74
C LEU A 124 -19.33 3.31 8.58
N ARG A 125 -18.61 3.79 9.60
CA ARG A 125 -17.85 5.04 9.50
C ARG A 125 -16.70 4.90 8.52
N SER A 126 -15.99 3.78 8.58
CA SER A 126 -14.87 3.49 7.70
C SER A 126 -15.32 3.27 6.26
N LEU A 127 -16.49 2.66 6.06
CA LEU A 127 -17.09 2.48 4.75
C LEU A 127 -17.36 3.83 4.06
N PHE A 128 -17.94 4.80 4.78
CA PHE A 128 -18.21 6.12 4.22
C PHE A 128 -16.94 6.87 3.82
N VAL A 129 -15.88 6.78 4.64
CA VAL A 129 -14.57 7.38 4.32
C VAL A 129 -13.95 6.74 3.08
N VAL A 130 -14.02 5.42 2.94
CA VAL A 130 -13.49 4.71 1.76
C VAL A 130 -14.26 5.08 0.49
N ILE A 131 -15.59 5.24 0.58
CA ILE A 131 -16.42 5.68 -0.56
C ILE A 131 -16.06 7.10 -0.99
N LEU A 132 -15.74 8.00 -0.06
CA LEU A 132 -15.33 9.38 -0.39
C LEU A 132 -13.89 9.50 -0.92
N MET A 133 -13.00 8.55 -0.58
CA MET A 133 -11.64 8.51 -1.10
C MET A 133 -11.53 7.88 -2.49
N GLY A 134 -12.54 7.10 -2.91
CA GLY A 134 -12.60 6.43 -4.21
C GLY A 134 -13.22 7.31 -5.29
#